data_AF-A0A2J6RXK0-F1
#
_entry.id   AF-A0A2J6RXK0-F1
#
_cell.length_a   1.000
_cell.length_b   1.000
_cell.length_c   1.000
_cell.angle_alpha   90.00
_cell.angle_beta   90.00
_cell.angle_gamma   90.00
#
_symmetry.space_group_name_H-M   'P 1'
#
loop_
_entity.id
_entity.type
_entity.pdbx_description
1 polymer ?
#
loop_
_entity_poly.entity_id
_entity_poly.type
_entity_poly.pdbx_seq_one_letter_code
_entity_poly.pdbx_strand_id
1 'polypeptide(L)'
;MSKSVCEIRHDSHTFTSPMKDFESWKANAMERLKRPNAGRVNGQVLEFNPVRTRSDYARWYAWYRICRIEQEYFVDQNMDAPTLRDCFAHLTNLEKITMNTYNKMYTTDVYDRIGPWDYALDFPSNQIMMPGLRQLNSLLLAVGESQIKLRKLRAGLLSWWWFRNSEFIDNQNLIVRACESLTSLHLLLNCCGEEWRWEETPVCYRYLRRTNAIGVFLAKLPHLESLKLRFDDVNLIPEERRFPARLTYLIPEGHVWPKLRKLELGIFQTSELN
;
A
#
# COMPACT_ATOMS: atom_id res chain seq x y z
N MET A 1 1.94 19.53 16.84
CA MET A 1 0.85 18.68 16.31
C MET A 1 0.34 17.77 17.41
N SER A 2 -0.94 17.37 17.36
CA SER A 2 -1.69 16.85 18.51
C SER A 2 -1.26 15.43 18.94
N LYS A 3 -1.03 15.24 20.25
CA LYS A 3 -0.89 13.91 20.89
C LYS A 3 -2.15 13.05 20.75
N SER A 4 -3.28 13.57 20.27
CA SER A 4 -4.55 12.82 20.15
C SER A 4 -4.68 11.98 18.89
N VAL A 5 -3.74 12.08 17.94
CA VAL A 5 -3.84 11.33 16.67
C VAL A 5 -3.50 9.86 16.93
N CYS A 6 -4.51 8.99 16.79
CA CYS A 6 -4.38 7.55 16.95
C CYS A 6 -4.39 6.77 15.63
N GLU A 7 -4.64 7.46 14.52
CA GLU A 7 -4.76 6.87 13.19
C GLU A 7 -4.23 7.84 12.14
N ILE A 8 -3.41 7.31 11.23
CA ILE A 8 -2.97 8.03 10.04
C ILE A 8 -3.28 7.26 8.77
N ARG A 9 -3.47 8.02 7.71
CA ARG A 9 -3.47 7.54 6.34
C ARG A 9 -2.19 7.98 5.66
N HIS A 10 -1.42 7.04 5.14
CA HIS A 10 -0.23 7.29 4.36
C HIS A 10 -0.53 7.00 2.89
N ASP A 11 -0.77 8.06 2.12
CA ASP A 11 -1.02 7.97 0.69
C ASP A 11 0.32 7.97 -0.06
N SER A 12 0.67 6.84 -0.68
CA SER A 12 1.93 6.65 -1.41
C SER A 12 1.89 7.22 -2.84
N HIS A 13 1.00 8.17 -3.12
CA HIS A 13 0.82 8.72 -4.46
C HIS A 13 2.08 9.45 -4.96
N THR A 14 2.33 9.36 -6.27
CA THR A 14 3.44 10.05 -6.92
C THR A 14 2.98 10.78 -8.18
N PHE A 15 3.52 11.96 -8.44
CA PHE A 15 3.36 12.66 -9.72
C PHE A 15 3.99 11.88 -10.88
N THR A 16 3.48 12.11 -12.09
CA THR A 16 4.00 11.43 -13.27
C THR A 16 5.39 11.89 -13.71
N SER A 17 6.28 10.92 -13.95
CA SER A 17 7.55 10.96 -14.68
C SER A 17 7.41 10.36 -16.10
N PRO A 18 7.91 11.02 -17.16
CA PRO A 18 8.42 12.39 -17.11
C PRO A 18 7.29 13.38 -16.75
N MET A 19 7.69 14.57 -16.26
CA MET A 19 6.75 15.66 -15.98
C MET A 19 5.93 15.96 -17.24
N LYS A 20 4.59 15.98 -17.11
CA LYS A 20 3.69 16.26 -18.23
C LYS A 20 3.72 17.75 -18.56
N ASP A 21 3.61 18.08 -19.85
CA ASP A 21 3.30 19.45 -20.27
C ASP A 21 1.87 19.87 -19.85
N PHE A 22 1.56 21.15 -19.97
CA PHE A 22 0.28 21.71 -19.52
C PHE A 22 -0.94 21.07 -20.19
N GLU A 23 -0.89 20.82 -21.49
CA GLU A 23 -2.03 20.30 -22.24
C GLU A 23 -2.22 18.81 -21.96
N SER A 24 -1.13 18.05 -21.89
CA SER A 24 -1.13 16.63 -21.50
C SER A 24 -1.62 16.42 -20.07
N TRP A 25 -1.16 17.25 -19.12
CA TRP A 25 -1.62 17.23 -17.73
C TRP A 25 -3.11 17.57 -17.63
N LYS A 26 -3.54 18.65 -18.31
CA LYS A 26 -4.93 19.09 -18.32
C LYS A 26 -5.85 18.05 -18.95
N ALA A 27 -5.46 17.42 -20.05
CA ALA A 27 -6.23 16.36 -20.69
C ALA A 27 -6.46 15.18 -19.75
N ASN A 28 -5.41 14.74 -19.02
CA ASN A 28 -5.52 13.67 -18.04
C ASN A 28 -6.43 14.05 -16.85
N ALA A 29 -6.27 15.26 -16.31
CA ALA A 29 -7.13 15.77 -15.26
C ALA A 29 -8.61 15.82 -15.69
N MET A 30 -8.88 16.24 -16.94
CA MET A 30 -10.22 16.25 -17.52
C MET A 30 -10.80 14.86 -17.72
N GLU A 31 -10.00 13.90 -18.16
CA GLU A 31 -10.42 12.50 -18.30
C GLU A 31 -10.83 11.91 -16.94
N ARG A 32 -10.04 12.17 -15.89
CA ARG A 32 -10.33 11.72 -14.52
C ARG A 32 -11.61 12.34 -13.95
N LEU A 33 -11.91 13.61 -14.27
CA LEU A 33 -13.17 14.27 -13.91
C LEU A 33 -14.38 13.72 -14.67
N LYS A 34 -14.18 13.20 -15.90
CA LYS A 34 -15.22 12.55 -16.69
C LYS A 34 -15.53 11.13 -16.23
N ARG A 35 -14.60 10.47 -15.52
CA ARG A 35 -14.87 9.16 -14.91
C ARG A 35 -15.90 9.38 -13.80
N PRO A 36 -17.08 8.71 -13.84
CA PRO A 36 -18.07 8.80 -12.78
C PRO A 36 -17.57 8.05 -11.54
N ASN A 37 -16.54 8.59 -10.87
CA ASN A 37 -16.25 8.23 -9.50
C ASN A 37 -17.24 9.01 -8.64
N ALA A 38 -18.50 8.54 -8.63
CA ALA A 38 -19.49 9.00 -7.68
C ALA A 38 -18.98 8.63 -6.28
N GLY A 39 -18.21 9.53 -5.66
CA GLY A 39 -18.02 9.51 -4.23
C GLY A 39 -19.39 9.63 -3.61
N ARG A 40 -19.86 8.55 -2.96
CA ARG A 40 -21.09 8.59 -2.17
C ARG A 40 -20.70 9.06 -0.78
N VAL A 41 -21.13 10.26 -0.40
CA VAL A 41 -21.14 10.67 1.01
C VAL A 41 -22.59 10.52 1.48
N ASN A 42 -22.83 9.65 2.46
CA ASN A 42 -24.18 9.35 2.98
C ASN A 42 -25.20 8.96 1.90
N GLY A 43 -24.78 8.24 0.86
CA GLY A 43 -25.67 7.78 -0.21
C GLY A 43 -26.04 8.83 -1.26
N GLN A 44 -25.56 10.08 -1.14
CA GLN A 44 -25.74 11.11 -2.16
C GLN A 44 -24.55 11.14 -3.13
N VAL A 45 -24.85 11.23 -4.44
CA VAL A 45 -23.84 11.45 -5.48
C VAL A 45 -23.42 12.91 -5.41
N LEU A 46 -22.17 13.18 -5.05
CA LEU A 46 -21.59 14.51 -5.19
C LEU A 46 -21.18 14.71 -6.66
N GLU A 47 -21.84 15.65 -7.34
CA GLU A 47 -21.33 16.18 -8.61
C GLU A 47 -20.07 17.02 -8.35
N PHE A 48 -18.91 16.38 -8.38
CA PHE A 48 -17.61 17.05 -8.32
C PHE A 48 -17.26 17.68 -9.66
N ASN A 49 -18.03 18.68 -10.13
CA ASN A 49 -17.60 19.45 -11.30
C ASN A 49 -18.00 20.92 -11.20
N PRO A 50 -17.30 21.75 -10.39
CA PRO A 50 -17.35 23.18 -10.64
C PRO A 50 -16.78 23.43 -12.04
N VAL A 51 -17.49 24.19 -12.87
CA VAL A 51 -16.97 24.67 -14.17
C VAL A 51 -15.66 25.41 -13.90
N ARG A 52 -14.52 24.85 -14.34
CA ARG A 52 -13.19 25.39 -14.05
C ARG A 52 -12.71 26.29 -15.18
N THR A 53 -12.16 27.45 -14.82
CA THR A 53 -11.62 28.40 -15.79
C THR A 53 -10.23 27.97 -16.28
N ARG A 54 -9.77 28.48 -17.43
CA ARG A 54 -8.39 28.26 -17.89
C ARG A 54 -7.36 28.75 -16.86
N SER A 55 -7.66 29.82 -16.13
CA SER A 55 -6.84 30.35 -15.04
C SER A 55 -6.71 29.38 -13.86
N ASP A 56 -7.75 28.61 -13.54
CA ASP A 56 -7.68 27.59 -12.48
C ASP A 56 -6.70 26.49 -12.87
N TYR A 57 -6.78 25.99 -14.11
CA TYR A 57 -5.84 25.00 -14.61
C TYR A 57 -4.40 25.51 -14.63
N ALA A 58 -4.16 26.76 -15.05
CA ALA A 58 -2.82 27.32 -15.07
C ALA A 58 -2.19 27.40 -13.66
N ARG A 59 -2.97 27.88 -12.67
CA ARG A 59 -2.54 27.91 -11.26
C ARG A 59 -2.21 26.52 -10.72
N TRP A 60 -3.06 25.54 -11.02
CA TRP A 60 -2.86 24.17 -10.57
C TRP A 60 -1.68 23.49 -11.26
N TYR A 61 -1.46 23.78 -12.53
CA TYR A 61 -0.29 23.29 -13.23
C TYR A 61 1.01 23.88 -12.68
N ALA A 62 1.01 25.17 -12.32
CA ALA A 62 2.15 25.76 -11.62
C ALA A 62 2.44 25.03 -10.30
N TRP A 63 1.39 24.70 -9.54
CA TRP A 63 1.52 23.92 -8.30
C TRP A 63 1.98 22.48 -8.55
N TYR A 64 1.45 21.81 -9.59
CA TYR A 64 1.90 20.49 -10.03
C TYR A 64 3.40 20.47 -10.32
N ARG A 65 3.92 21.49 -11.02
CA ARG A 65 5.36 21.59 -11.31
C ARG A 65 6.21 21.71 -10.05
N ILE A 66 5.78 22.55 -9.09
CA ILE A 66 6.48 22.70 -7.81
C ILE A 66 6.50 21.38 -7.06
N CYS A 67 5.33 20.77 -6.84
CA CYS A 67 5.24 19.52 -6.11
C CYS A 67 5.94 18.36 -6.81
N ARG A 68 6.03 18.37 -8.16
CA ARG A 68 6.81 17.38 -8.90
C ARG A 68 8.30 17.50 -8.61
N ILE A 69 8.85 18.71 -8.68
CA ILE A 69 10.26 18.98 -8.36
C ILE A 69 10.57 18.58 -6.92
N GLU A 70 9.70 18.95 -5.98
CA GLU A 70 9.85 18.57 -4.57
C GLU A 70 9.81 17.05 -4.40
N GLN A 71 8.89 16.35 -5.08
CA GLN A 71 8.84 14.90 -4.99
C GLN A 71 10.08 14.23 -5.60
N GLU A 72 10.61 14.74 -6.73
CA GLU A 72 11.89 14.26 -7.30
C GLU A 72 13.00 14.41 -6.29
N TYR A 73 13.14 15.60 -5.69
CA TYR A 73 14.11 15.84 -4.63
C TYR A 73 13.93 14.89 -3.45
N PHE A 74 12.70 14.68 -2.98
CA PHE A 74 12.40 13.75 -1.87
C PHE A 74 12.81 12.31 -2.20
N VAL A 75 12.56 11.87 -3.44
CA VAL A 75 12.93 10.52 -3.90
C VAL A 75 14.44 10.39 -4.02
N ASP A 76 15.10 11.34 -4.68
CA ASP A 76 16.55 11.32 -4.94
C ASP A 76 17.36 11.41 -3.65
N GLN A 77 16.85 12.13 -2.64
CA GLN A 77 17.49 12.28 -1.34
C GLN A 77 17.04 11.23 -0.31
N ASN A 78 16.21 10.25 -0.69
CA ASN A 78 15.66 9.21 0.22
C ASN A 78 15.02 9.80 1.50
N MET A 79 14.22 10.84 1.34
CA MET A 79 13.68 11.64 2.45
C MET A 79 12.48 11.01 3.16
N ASP A 80 11.92 9.89 2.68
CA ASP A 80 10.72 9.26 3.24
C ASP A 80 10.91 8.86 4.71
N ALA A 81 11.94 8.08 5.04
CA ALA A 81 12.17 7.61 6.40
C ALA A 81 12.54 8.75 7.38
N PRO A 82 13.44 9.70 7.05
CA PRO A 82 13.68 10.89 7.88
C PRO A 82 12.39 11.69 8.16
N THR A 83 11.61 11.98 7.12
CA THR A 83 10.38 12.77 7.25
C THR A 83 9.34 12.06 8.12
N LEU A 84 9.18 10.73 7.94
CA LEU A 84 8.25 9.94 8.74
C LEU A 84 8.69 9.85 10.20
N ARG A 85 10.00 9.73 10.47
CA ARG A 85 10.55 9.77 11.83
C ARG A 85 10.20 11.08 12.54
N ASP A 86 10.48 12.20 11.89
CA ASP A 86 10.23 13.53 12.45
C ASP A 86 8.73 13.72 12.72
N CYS A 87 7.88 13.23 11.82
CA CYS A 87 6.43 13.21 12.02
C CYS A 87 6.02 12.33 13.21
N PHE A 88 6.51 11.09 13.28
CA PHE A 88 6.13 10.11 14.29
C PHE A 88 6.62 10.44 15.69
N ALA A 89 7.69 11.21 15.83
CA ALA A 89 8.13 11.77 17.10
C ALA A 89 7.02 12.57 17.81
N HIS A 90 6.05 13.09 17.05
CA HIS A 90 4.92 13.86 17.59
C HIS A 90 3.61 13.07 17.70
N LEU A 91 3.57 11.81 17.24
CA LEU A 91 2.36 10.97 17.18
C LEU A 91 2.46 9.79 18.14
N THR A 92 2.77 10.05 19.41
CA THR A 92 3.06 9.00 20.41
C THR A 92 1.89 8.06 20.71
N ASN A 93 0.65 8.46 20.40
CA ASN A 93 -0.57 7.66 20.58
C ASN A 93 -1.04 6.99 19.29
N LEU A 94 -0.22 7.00 18.23
CA LEU A 94 -0.55 6.34 16.98
C LEU A 94 -0.72 4.84 17.21
N GLU A 95 -1.86 4.28 16.83
CA GLU A 95 -2.11 2.83 16.94
C GLU A 95 -2.46 2.21 15.59
N LYS A 96 -2.81 3.01 14.59
CA LYS A 96 -3.31 2.53 13.31
C LYS A 96 -2.70 3.28 12.14
N ILE A 97 -2.26 2.51 11.14
CA ILE A 97 -1.76 3.04 9.88
C ILE A 97 -2.51 2.34 8.74
N THR A 98 -3.09 3.15 7.86
CA THR A 98 -3.55 2.70 6.55
C THR A 98 -2.66 3.31 5.48
N MET A 99 -1.81 2.47 4.87
CA MET A 99 -1.03 2.83 3.70
C MET A 99 -1.82 2.51 2.44
N ASN A 100 -2.05 3.53 1.63
CA ASN A 100 -2.77 3.44 0.37
C ASN A 100 -1.79 3.64 -0.79
N THR A 101 -1.55 2.57 -1.53
CA THR A 101 -0.67 2.56 -2.71
C THR A 101 -1.44 2.49 -4.03
N TYR A 102 -2.75 2.21 -3.99
CA TYR A 102 -3.57 2.05 -5.18
C TYR A 102 -5.08 2.13 -4.91
N ASN A 103 -5.86 2.56 -5.90
CA ASN A 103 -7.33 2.70 -5.83
C ASN A 103 -8.11 1.38 -5.57
N LYS A 104 -7.48 0.20 -5.71
CA LYS A 104 -8.13 -1.11 -5.48
C LYS A 104 -8.08 -1.62 -4.06
N MET A 105 -7.54 -0.89 -3.07
CA MET A 105 -8.01 -1.12 -1.70
C MET A 105 -9.47 -0.71 -1.65
N TYR A 106 -10.35 -1.68 -1.95
CA TYR A 106 -11.78 -1.50 -2.17
C TYR A 106 -12.35 -0.39 -1.29
N THR A 107 -13.03 0.52 -1.96
CA THR A 107 -13.70 1.73 -1.50
C THR A 107 -14.66 1.52 -0.33
N THR A 108 -14.96 0.29 0.08
CA THR A 108 -15.85 -0.01 1.20
C THR A 108 -15.23 0.21 2.59
N ASP A 109 -13.91 0.39 2.71
CA ASP A 109 -13.26 0.52 4.02
C ASP A 109 -12.30 1.71 4.20
N VAL A 110 -11.97 2.48 3.16
CA VAL A 110 -10.85 3.46 3.20
C VAL A 110 -11.20 4.85 2.63
N TYR A 111 -12.30 4.96 1.89
CA TYR A 111 -12.65 6.19 1.16
C TYR A 111 -14.03 6.73 1.56
N ASP A 112 -14.20 7.11 2.82
CA ASP A 112 -15.35 7.95 3.19
C ASP A 112 -15.14 9.43 2.82
N ARG A 113 -13.92 9.82 2.45
CA ARG A 113 -13.58 11.22 2.12
C ARG A 113 -12.63 11.29 0.95
N ILE A 114 -13.09 11.96 -0.11
CA ILE A 114 -12.25 12.44 -1.20
C ILE A 114 -11.51 13.68 -0.67
N GLY A 115 -10.18 13.63 -0.68
CA GLY A 115 -9.34 14.77 -0.36
C GLY A 115 -9.24 15.73 -1.55
N PRO A 116 -8.92 17.01 -1.33
CA PRO A 116 -8.77 17.98 -2.42
C PRO A 116 -7.68 17.62 -3.45
N TRP A 117 -6.81 16.65 -3.13
CA TRP A 117 -5.65 16.23 -3.92
C TRP A 117 -5.90 15.02 -4.81
N ASP A 118 -7.01 14.29 -4.62
CA ASP A 118 -7.27 13.02 -5.32
C ASP A 118 -7.42 13.18 -6.85
N TYR A 119 -7.68 14.41 -7.32
CA TYR A 119 -7.80 14.73 -8.74
C TYR A 119 -6.49 15.16 -9.40
N ALA A 120 -5.49 15.57 -8.61
CA ALA A 120 -4.20 16.08 -9.10
C ALA A 120 -3.08 15.03 -9.00
N LEU A 121 -3.23 14.07 -8.09
CA LEU A 121 -2.27 13.00 -7.86
C LEU A 121 -2.48 11.88 -8.88
N ASP A 122 -1.43 11.53 -9.62
CA ASP A 122 -1.43 10.33 -10.46
C ASP A 122 -1.19 9.08 -9.58
N PHE A 123 -1.68 7.93 -10.03
CA PHE A 123 -1.48 6.70 -9.24
C PHE A 123 -0.02 6.25 -9.35
N PRO A 124 0.63 5.89 -8.23
CA PRO A 124 2.03 5.49 -8.23
C PRO A 124 2.27 4.17 -8.98
N SER A 125 1.21 3.37 -9.16
CA SER A 125 1.23 2.13 -9.94
C SER A 125 1.64 2.32 -11.40
N ASN A 126 1.44 3.52 -11.96
CA ASN A 126 1.77 3.75 -13.37
C ASN A 126 3.28 3.95 -13.58
N GLN A 127 4.07 4.04 -12.50
CA GLN A 127 5.41 4.61 -12.58
C GLN A 127 6.46 3.97 -11.68
N ILE A 128 6.07 3.42 -10.55
CA ILE A 128 6.99 2.72 -9.67
C ILE A 128 6.97 1.24 -10.08
N MET A 129 8.08 0.75 -10.62
CA MET A 129 8.26 -0.67 -10.98
C MET A 129 7.89 -1.60 -9.81
N MET A 130 8.13 -1.20 -8.56
CA MET A 130 7.75 -1.99 -7.38
C MET A 130 6.78 -1.21 -6.48
N PRO A 131 5.46 -1.37 -6.65
CA PRO A 131 4.47 -0.59 -5.90
C PRO A 131 4.61 -0.83 -4.38
N GLY A 132 4.63 0.27 -3.62
CA GLY A 132 4.53 0.27 -2.16
C GLY A 132 5.76 -0.22 -1.38
N LEU A 133 6.81 -0.71 -2.04
CA LEU A 133 7.96 -1.32 -1.37
C LEU A 133 8.74 -0.29 -0.52
N ARG A 134 9.20 0.79 -1.16
CA ARG A 134 9.94 1.88 -0.53
C ARG A 134 9.15 2.53 0.59
N GLN A 135 7.85 2.74 0.35
CA GLN A 135 6.94 3.39 1.30
C GLN A 135 6.70 2.53 2.52
N LEU A 136 6.44 1.22 2.35
CA LEU A 136 6.24 0.32 3.47
C LEU A 136 7.52 0.19 4.31
N ASN A 137 8.69 0.05 3.67
CA ASN A 137 9.96 0.00 4.38
C ASN A 137 10.17 1.27 5.20
N SER A 138 10.14 2.44 4.55
CA SER A 138 10.36 3.72 5.23
C SER A 138 9.40 3.92 6.40
N LEU A 139 8.13 3.53 6.22
CA LEU A 139 7.12 3.59 7.25
C LEU A 139 7.42 2.67 8.44
N LEU A 140 7.74 1.41 8.19
CA LEU A 140 8.03 0.44 9.27
C LEU A 140 9.35 0.75 9.97
N LEU A 141 10.35 1.24 9.26
CA LEU A 141 11.60 1.73 9.86
C LEU A 141 11.32 2.89 10.81
N ALA A 142 10.56 3.90 10.36
CA ALA A 142 10.19 5.03 11.20
C ALA A 142 9.35 4.61 12.42
N VAL A 143 8.43 3.65 12.27
CA VAL A 143 7.70 3.08 13.43
C VAL A 143 8.65 2.36 14.37
N GLY A 144 9.54 1.49 13.86
CA GLY A 144 10.46 0.69 14.66
C GLY A 144 11.49 1.51 15.44
N GLU A 145 11.85 2.69 14.93
CA GLU A 145 12.73 3.67 15.59
C GLU A 145 11.99 4.55 16.60
N SER A 146 10.65 4.55 16.56
CA SER A 146 9.81 5.33 17.46
C SER A 146 9.34 4.53 18.69
N GLN A 147 8.65 5.21 19.62
CA GLN A 147 7.99 4.56 20.77
C GLN A 147 6.54 4.15 20.47
N ILE A 148 6.15 4.13 19.18
CA ILE A 148 4.79 3.82 18.75
C ILE A 148 4.50 2.32 18.91
N LYS A 149 3.38 2.00 19.55
CA LYS A 149 2.86 0.63 19.64
C LYS A 149 1.78 0.41 18.59
N LEU A 150 2.22 0.20 17.35
CA LEU A 150 1.30 -0.01 16.24
C LEU A 150 0.46 -1.27 16.47
N ARG A 151 -0.87 -1.12 16.46
CA ARG A 151 -1.83 -2.23 16.64
C ARG A 151 -2.45 -2.69 15.33
N LYS A 152 -2.68 -1.77 14.39
CA LYS A 152 -3.30 -2.08 13.11
C LYS A 152 -2.48 -1.53 11.96
N LEU A 153 -2.10 -2.41 11.05
CA LEU A 153 -1.47 -2.04 9.79
C LEU A 153 -2.31 -2.56 8.63
N ARG A 154 -2.70 -1.65 7.76
CA ARG A 154 -3.28 -1.96 6.46
C ARG A 154 -2.37 -1.38 5.39
N ALA A 155 -1.93 -2.22 4.45
CA ALA A 155 -1.09 -1.79 3.35
C ALA A 155 -1.66 -2.28 2.02
N GLY A 156 -2.02 -1.32 1.19
CA GLY A 156 -2.52 -1.52 -0.17
C GLY A 156 -1.43 -1.98 -1.12
N LEU A 157 -1.89 -2.64 -2.19
CA LEU A 157 -1.14 -3.19 -3.32
C LEU A 157 0.39 -3.02 -3.24
N LEU A 158 1.04 -4.02 -2.66
CA LEU A 158 2.47 -4.09 -2.41
C LEU A 158 3.11 -5.10 -3.35
N SER A 159 4.28 -4.80 -3.91
CA SER A 159 5.05 -5.85 -4.58
C SER A 159 5.43 -6.97 -3.61
N TRP A 160 5.20 -8.24 -3.99
CA TRP A 160 5.69 -9.40 -3.23
C TRP A 160 7.21 -9.38 -3.06
N TRP A 161 7.92 -8.65 -3.92
CA TRP A 161 9.37 -8.47 -3.85
C TRP A 161 9.85 -7.83 -2.55
N TRP A 162 8.96 -7.21 -1.77
CA TRP A 162 9.29 -6.69 -0.44
C TRP A 162 9.99 -7.74 0.44
N PHE A 163 9.53 -9.00 0.41
CA PHE A 163 10.12 -10.09 1.21
C PHE A 163 11.51 -10.54 0.78
N ARG A 164 11.99 -10.12 -0.41
CA ARG A 164 13.33 -10.44 -0.96
C ARG A 164 14.20 -9.21 -1.15
N ASN A 165 13.71 -8.03 -0.77
CA ASN A 165 14.43 -6.79 -0.94
C ASN A 165 15.54 -6.66 0.12
N SER A 166 16.70 -6.15 -0.28
CA SER A 166 17.86 -6.02 0.62
C SER A 166 17.54 -5.13 1.82
N GLU A 167 16.84 -4.01 1.63
CA GLU A 167 16.47 -3.11 2.73
C GLU A 167 15.56 -3.80 3.76
N PHE A 168 14.64 -4.67 3.31
CA PHE A 168 13.83 -5.49 4.22
C PHE A 168 14.70 -6.51 4.98
N ILE A 169 15.62 -7.18 4.28
CA ILE A 169 16.50 -8.20 4.86
C ILE A 169 17.45 -7.58 5.89
N ASP A 170 18.11 -6.49 5.52
CA ASP A 170 19.11 -5.79 6.34
C ASP A 170 18.49 -5.17 7.59
N ASN A 171 17.22 -4.75 7.52
CA ASN A 171 16.50 -4.11 8.62
C ASN A 171 15.42 -5.00 9.26
N GLN A 172 15.47 -6.31 9.06
CA GLN A 172 14.40 -7.22 9.45
C GLN A 172 14.05 -7.10 10.94
N ASN A 173 15.04 -6.94 11.81
CA ASN A 173 14.83 -6.82 13.26
C ASN A 173 14.02 -5.58 13.62
N LEU A 174 14.32 -4.44 12.98
CA LEU A 174 13.63 -3.17 13.23
C LEU A 174 12.19 -3.22 12.69
N ILE A 175 12.01 -3.79 11.51
CA ILE A 175 10.69 -4.01 10.89
C ILE A 175 9.82 -4.94 11.74
N VAL A 176 10.40 -6.01 12.28
CA VAL A 176 9.69 -6.93 13.19
C VAL A 176 9.30 -6.20 14.47
N ARG A 177 10.19 -5.39 15.05
CA ARG A 177 9.90 -4.57 16.23
C ARG A 177 8.72 -3.62 15.99
N ALA A 178 8.69 -2.96 14.82
CA ALA A 178 7.59 -2.10 14.42
C ALA A 178 6.24 -2.83 14.38
N CYS A 179 6.27 -4.14 14.12
CA CYS A 179 5.09 -4.99 13.97
C CYS A 179 4.75 -5.81 15.23
N GLU A 180 5.58 -5.79 16.28
CA GLU A 180 5.48 -6.69 17.44
C GLU A 180 4.15 -6.56 18.19
N SER A 181 3.62 -5.33 18.27
CA SER A 181 2.34 -5.02 18.93
C SER A 181 1.11 -5.18 18.04
N LEU A 182 1.27 -5.63 16.78
CA LEU A 182 0.15 -5.74 15.85
C LEU A 182 -0.86 -6.80 16.31
N THR A 183 -2.11 -6.38 16.36
CA THR A 183 -3.28 -7.26 16.52
C THR A 183 -4.04 -7.42 15.20
N SER A 184 -3.87 -6.50 14.25
CA SER A 184 -4.50 -6.59 12.93
C SER A 184 -3.53 -6.26 11.81
N LEU A 185 -3.39 -7.19 10.86
CA LEU A 185 -2.58 -7.01 9.67
C LEU A 185 -3.41 -7.28 8.42
N HIS A 186 -3.45 -6.32 7.51
CA HIS A 186 -4.06 -6.45 6.19
C HIS A 186 -3.06 -6.09 5.10
N LEU A 187 -2.66 -7.08 4.31
CA LEU A 187 -1.77 -6.90 3.17
C LEU A 187 -2.46 -7.31 1.86
N LEU A 188 -2.36 -6.45 0.85
CA LEU A 188 -2.69 -6.78 -0.54
C LEU A 188 -1.38 -6.87 -1.33
N LEU A 189 -1.03 -8.06 -1.81
CA LEU A 189 0.22 -8.32 -2.51
C LEU A 189 0.01 -8.46 -4.02
N ASN A 190 0.74 -7.68 -4.81
CA ASN A 190 0.90 -7.89 -6.25
C ASN A 190 1.92 -9.00 -6.51
N CYS A 191 1.51 -10.04 -7.25
CA CYS A 191 2.39 -11.14 -7.69
C CYS A 191 2.95 -10.96 -9.11
N CYS A 192 2.43 -10.01 -9.89
CA CYS A 192 2.74 -9.81 -11.30
C CYS A 192 4.06 -9.05 -11.54
N GLY A 193 4.99 -9.07 -10.57
CA GLY A 193 6.33 -8.56 -10.81
C GLY A 193 6.45 -7.04 -10.98
N GLU A 194 7.59 -6.62 -11.54
CA GLU A 194 7.96 -5.20 -11.67
C GLU A 194 7.18 -4.45 -12.76
N GLU A 195 6.70 -5.19 -13.76
CA GLU A 195 6.00 -4.63 -14.92
C GLU A 195 4.52 -5.01 -14.98
N TRP A 196 3.95 -5.51 -13.88
CA TRP A 196 2.58 -6.05 -13.85
C TRP A 196 2.36 -7.18 -14.86
N ARG A 197 3.44 -7.88 -15.21
CA ARG A 197 3.47 -9.05 -16.08
C ARG A 197 3.12 -10.29 -15.25
N TRP A 198 1.95 -10.87 -15.51
CA TRP A 198 1.50 -12.09 -14.81
C TRP A 198 2.49 -13.26 -14.99
N GLU A 199 3.37 -13.20 -15.98
CA GLU A 199 4.48 -14.13 -16.24
C GLU A 199 5.49 -14.22 -15.09
N GLU A 200 5.57 -13.22 -14.21
CA GLU A 200 6.42 -13.26 -13.00
C GLU A 200 5.77 -13.99 -11.83
N THR A 201 4.47 -14.25 -11.91
CA THR A 201 3.71 -14.95 -10.86
C THR A 201 4.33 -16.30 -10.46
N PRO A 202 4.76 -17.19 -11.39
CA PRO A 202 5.47 -18.42 -11.03
C PRO A 202 6.79 -18.19 -10.28
N VAL A 203 7.47 -17.06 -10.49
CA VAL A 203 8.70 -16.70 -9.76
C VAL A 203 8.36 -16.39 -8.30
N CYS A 204 7.32 -15.57 -8.07
CA CYS A 204 6.78 -15.32 -6.73
C CYS A 204 6.47 -16.63 -6.00
N TYR A 205 5.65 -17.50 -6.61
CA TYR A 205 5.25 -18.75 -5.98
C TYR A 205 6.41 -19.71 -5.72
N ARG A 206 7.37 -19.85 -6.66
CA ARG A 206 8.57 -20.66 -6.43
C ARG A 206 9.41 -20.11 -5.30
N TYR A 207 9.57 -18.80 -5.20
CA TYR A 207 10.28 -18.16 -4.11
C TYR A 207 9.58 -18.45 -2.78
N LEU A 208 8.29 -18.11 -2.65
CA LEU A 208 7.50 -18.32 -1.43
C LEU A 208 7.49 -19.78 -0.98
N ARG A 209 7.37 -20.73 -1.93
CA ARG A 209 7.45 -22.16 -1.63
C ARG A 209 8.81 -22.57 -1.04
N ARG A 210 9.91 -22.00 -1.54
CA ARG A 210 11.27 -22.38 -1.12
C ARG A 210 11.68 -21.71 0.18
N THR A 211 11.27 -20.47 0.40
CA THR A 211 11.75 -19.65 1.52
C THR A 211 10.76 -19.56 2.67
N ASN A 212 9.48 -19.82 2.41
CA ASN A 212 8.38 -19.55 3.34
C ASN A 212 8.43 -18.11 3.89
N ALA A 213 8.91 -17.14 3.09
CA ALA A 213 9.27 -15.81 3.61
C ALA A 213 8.09 -15.07 4.27
N ILE A 214 6.87 -15.22 3.72
CA ILE A 214 5.65 -14.66 4.34
C ILE A 214 5.39 -15.35 5.67
N GLY A 215 5.39 -16.68 5.72
CA GLY A 215 5.18 -17.43 6.96
C GLY A 215 6.19 -17.13 8.04
N VAL A 216 7.48 -17.02 7.68
CA VAL A 216 8.56 -16.62 8.61
C VAL A 216 8.34 -15.22 9.15
N PHE A 217 7.88 -14.27 8.34
CA PHE A 217 7.56 -12.92 8.79
C PHE A 217 6.33 -12.93 9.72
N LEU A 218 5.23 -13.56 9.32
CA LEU A 218 3.99 -13.57 10.09
C LEU A 218 4.12 -14.32 11.43
N ALA A 219 4.97 -15.34 11.50
CA ALA A 219 5.25 -16.08 12.74
C ALA A 219 5.86 -15.18 13.84
N LYS A 220 6.52 -14.08 13.46
CA LYS A 220 7.10 -13.09 14.39
C LYS A 220 6.06 -12.11 14.96
N LEU A 221 4.77 -12.29 14.64
CA LEU A 221 3.68 -11.42 15.07
C LEU A 221 2.79 -12.16 16.10
N PRO A 222 3.20 -12.26 17.37
CA PRO A 222 2.59 -13.17 18.35
C PRO A 222 1.18 -12.72 18.81
N HIS A 223 0.82 -11.47 18.56
CA HIS A 223 -0.40 -10.86 19.08
C HIS A 223 -1.52 -10.73 18.04
N LEU A 224 -1.34 -11.30 16.84
CA LEU A 224 -2.34 -11.22 15.78
C LEU A 224 -3.70 -11.82 16.21
N GLU A 225 -4.72 -10.98 16.09
CA GLU A 225 -6.14 -11.31 16.29
C GLU A 225 -6.88 -11.37 14.94
N SER A 226 -6.43 -10.58 13.97
CA SER A 226 -6.96 -10.54 12.61
C SER A 226 -5.86 -10.49 11.57
N LEU A 227 -5.86 -11.47 10.66
CA LEU A 227 -4.99 -11.51 9.50
C LEU A 227 -5.82 -11.50 8.22
N LYS A 228 -5.55 -10.55 7.35
CA LYS A 228 -6.09 -10.51 5.99
C LYS A 228 -4.94 -10.44 5.00
N LEU A 229 -4.80 -11.46 4.18
CA LEU A 229 -3.80 -11.52 3.13
C LEU A 229 -4.47 -11.84 1.80
N ARG A 230 -4.29 -10.95 0.82
CA ARG A 230 -4.85 -11.13 -0.52
C ARG A 230 -3.75 -10.97 -1.55
N PHE A 231 -3.76 -11.82 -2.56
CA PHE A 231 -2.99 -11.61 -3.77
C PHE A 231 -3.86 -10.86 -4.81
N ASP A 232 -3.31 -9.82 -5.44
CA ASP A 232 -4.02 -9.01 -6.41
C ASP A 232 -4.18 -9.73 -7.76
N ASP A 233 -5.32 -9.45 -8.40
CA ASP A 233 -5.78 -9.85 -9.72
C ASP A 233 -5.30 -11.18 -10.34
N VAL A 234 -5.69 -12.27 -9.70
CA VAL A 234 -5.69 -13.63 -10.28
C VAL A 234 -6.78 -13.82 -11.35
N ASN A 235 -7.58 -12.79 -11.64
CA ASN A 235 -8.56 -12.76 -12.72
C ASN A 235 -7.93 -12.44 -14.08
N LEU A 236 -6.73 -11.84 -14.10
CA LEU A 236 -5.93 -11.65 -15.31
C LEU A 236 -5.11 -12.89 -15.66
N ILE A 237 -4.99 -13.83 -14.72
CA ILE A 237 -4.29 -15.08 -14.91
C ILE A 237 -5.30 -16.10 -15.44
N PRO A 238 -5.06 -16.71 -16.62
CA PRO A 238 -5.89 -17.81 -17.11
C PRO A 238 -6.10 -18.85 -16.01
N GLU A 239 -7.30 -19.42 -15.91
CA GLU A 239 -7.66 -20.33 -14.82
C GLU A 239 -6.66 -21.49 -14.65
N GLU A 240 -6.17 -22.01 -15.77
CA GLU A 240 -5.15 -23.06 -15.88
C GLU A 240 -3.76 -22.67 -15.33
N ARG A 241 -3.53 -21.37 -15.16
CA ARG A 241 -2.29 -20.78 -14.63
C ARG A 241 -2.49 -20.15 -13.26
N ARG A 242 -3.67 -20.29 -12.66
CA ARG A 242 -3.88 -19.91 -11.26
C ARG A 242 -3.02 -20.83 -10.41
N PHE A 243 -2.00 -20.26 -9.79
CA PHE A 243 -1.15 -20.98 -8.85
C PHE A 243 -1.75 -20.83 -7.46
N PRO A 244 -2.36 -21.87 -6.88
CA PRO A 244 -2.83 -21.77 -5.52
C PRO A 244 -1.62 -21.70 -4.58
N ALA A 245 -1.50 -20.61 -3.81
CA ALA A 245 -0.64 -20.65 -2.64
C ALA A 245 -1.17 -21.76 -1.72
N ARG A 246 -0.28 -22.64 -1.25
CA ARG A 246 -0.62 -23.54 -0.15
C ARG A 246 -0.65 -22.72 1.14
N LEU A 247 -1.54 -23.08 2.06
CA LEU A 247 -1.60 -22.46 3.39
C LEU A 247 -0.24 -22.52 4.10
N THR A 248 0.51 -23.60 3.87
CA THR A 248 1.86 -23.81 4.43
C THR A 248 2.93 -22.82 3.94
N TYR A 249 2.66 -22.04 2.89
CA TYR A 249 3.53 -20.95 2.44
C TYR A 249 3.30 -19.64 3.20
N LEU A 250 2.22 -19.58 3.98
CA LEU A 250 1.80 -18.41 4.75
C LEU A 250 1.85 -18.65 6.25
N ILE A 251 1.66 -19.90 6.66
CA ILE A 251 1.64 -20.32 8.05
C ILE A 251 2.60 -21.50 8.14
N PRO A 252 3.74 -21.35 8.84
CA PRO A 252 4.62 -22.48 9.09
C PRO A 252 3.85 -23.63 9.75
N GLU A 253 4.22 -24.86 9.43
CA GLU A 253 3.58 -26.04 10.03
C GLU A 253 3.73 -26.02 11.56
N GLY A 254 2.63 -26.31 12.26
CA GLY A 254 2.58 -26.26 13.73
C GLY A 254 2.53 -24.85 14.34
N HIS A 255 2.60 -23.78 13.54
CA HIS A 255 2.48 -22.42 14.06
C HIS A 255 1.04 -22.12 14.51
N VAL A 256 0.92 -21.49 15.68
CA VAL A 256 -0.37 -21.10 16.25
C VAL A 256 -0.31 -19.64 16.66
N TRP A 257 -1.31 -18.86 16.26
CA TRP A 257 -1.60 -17.55 16.85
C TRP A 257 -2.73 -17.71 17.87
N PRO A 258 -2.44 -17.75 19.18
CA PRO A 258 -3.44 -18.11 20.19
C PRO A 258 -4.65 -17.17 20.25
N LYS A 259 -4.49 -15.95 19.73
CA LYS A 259 -5.51 -14.90 19.74
C LYS A 259 -6.19 -14.70 18.39
N LEU A 260 -5.79 -15.44 17.34
CA LEU A 260 -6.34 -15.23 16.00
C LEU A 260 -7.81 -15.66 15.95
N ARG A 261 -8.69 -14.70 15.66
CA ARG A 261 -10.14 -14.90 15.54
C ARG A 261 -10.65 -14.67 14.13
N LYS A 262 -9.86 -14.00 13.30
CA LYS A 262 -10.23 -13.63 11.94
C LYS A 262 -9.08 -13.92 10.97
N LEU A 263 -9.32 -14.83 10.03
CA LEU A 263 -8.41 -15.17 8.95
C LEU A 263 -9.13 -14.99 7.62
N GLU A 264 -8.69 -14.03 6.82
CA GLU A 264 -9.18 -13.80 5.46
C GLU A 264 -8.03 -14.00 4.48
N LEU A 265 -8.09 -15.08 3.70
CA LEU A 265 -7.11 -15.42 2.69
C LEU A 265 -7.78 -15.30 1.31
N GLY A 266 -7.40 -14.29 0.52
CA GLY A 266 -7.93 -14.07 -0.82
C GLY A 266 -7.26 -14.93 -1.90
N ILE A 267 -8.08 -15.70 -2.65
CA ILE A 267 -7.73 -16.60 -3.77
C ILE A 267 -6.68 -17.65 -3.38
N PHE A 268 -7.15 -18.68 -2.67
CA PHE A 268 -6.43 -19.90 -2.35
C PHE A 268 -7.33 -21.07 -2.71
N GLN A 269 -6.82 -22.09 -3.43
CA GLN A 269 -7.50 -23.38 -3.43
C GLN A 269 -7.06 -24.13 -2.17
N THR A 270 -8.02 -24.45 -1.31
CA THR A 270 -7.86 -25.56 -0.39
C THR A 270 -7.92 -26.83 -1.23
N SER A 271 -6.77 -27.39 -1.61
CA SER A 271 -6.76 -28.79 -2.05
C SER A 271 -7.25 -29.63 -0.88
N GLU A 272 -8.23 -30.49 -1.14
CA GLU A 272 -8.87 -31.39 -0.18
C GLU A 272 -7.84 -32.03 0.77
N LEU A 273 -8.15 -31.96 2.07
CA LEU A 273 -7.54 -32.79 3.09
C LEU A 273 -8.03 -34.22 2.83
N ASN A 274 -7.24 -35.00 2.08
CA ASN A 274 -7.30 -36.46 2.11
C ASN A 274 -6.22 -36.97 3.06
#